data_AF-A0A7R7VXN2-F1
#
_entry.id   AF-A0A7R7VXN2-F1
#
_cell.length_a   1.000
_cell.length_b   1.000
_cell.length_c   1.000
_cell.angle_alpha   90.00
_cell.angle_beta   90.00
_cell.angle_gamma   90.00
#
_symmetry.space_group_name_H-M   'P 1'
#
loop_
_entity.id
_entity.type
_entity.pdbx_description
1 polymer ?
#
loop_
_entity_poly.entity_id
_entity_poly.type
_entity_poly.pdbx_seq_one_letter_code
_entity_poly.pdbx_strand_id
1 'polypeptide(L)'
;MLSDFAKAEANSPSPRKIINDSRNVYKIHRFRSPKSYGFRMLFDFGAARIGKVHDTGPFVQPHIYRASEIIFEMPWGSEVDIWNSGCLIWDLFEGTHPFNDTFDTNGGHDPFRHLALMTALLRPPFSEFRNEVRRRSNVLVPAAPGLSMKKHPFRQFC
;
A
#
# COMPACT_ATOMS: atom_id res chain seq x y z
N MET A 1 -29.48 6.39 11.66
CA MET A 1 -28.61 5.83 10.60
C MET A 1 -28.07 4.45 10.97
N LEU A 2 -27.15 4.32 11.94
CA LEU A 2 -26.66 3.01 12.41
C LEU A 2 -27.78 2.17 13.05
N SER A 3 -28.62 2.81 13.86
CA SER A 3 -29.84 2.20 14.43
C SER A 3 -30.76 1.60 13.38
N ASP A 4 -30.95 2.30 12.26
CA ASP A 4 -31.89 1.93 11.22
C ASP A 4 -31.30 0.82 10.35
N PHE A 5 -29.98 0.88 10.13
CA PHE A 5 -29.23 -0.22 9.51
C PHE A 5 -29.30 -1.50 10.34
N ALA A 6 -29.07 -1.40 11.67
CA ALA A 6 -29.16 -2.55 12.56
C ALA A 6 -30.57 -3.16 12.58
N LYS A 7 -31.62 -2.31 12.61
CA LYS A 7 -33.02 -2.76 12.49
C LYS A 7 -33.29 -3.43 11.13
N ALA A 8 -32.78 -2.86 10.04
CA ALA A 8 -32.95 -3.43 8.71
C ALA A 8 -32.27 -4.80 8.58
N GLU A 9 -31.05 -4.95 9.09
CA GLU A 9 -30.33 -6.23 9.12
C GLU A 9 -31.02 -7.27 10.02
N ALA A 10 -31.64 -6.84 11.12
CA ALA A 10 -32.43 -7.74 11.98
C ALA A 10 -33.71 -8.22 11.27
N ASN A 11 -34.40 -7.33 10.55
CA ASN A 11 -35.67 -7.63 9.88
C ASN A 11 -35.47 -8.40 8.56
N SER A 12 -34.38 -8.11 7.84
CA SER A 12 -34.06 -8.71 6.54
C SER A 12 -32.56 -8.99 6.49
N PRO A 13 -32.12 -10.13 7.03
CA PRO A 13 -30.71 -10.39 7.19
C PRO A 13 -29.96 -10.52 5.86
N SER A 14 -28.75 -10.00 5.82
CA SER A 14 -27.88 -10.09 4.66
C SER A 14 -27.54 -11.54 4.34
N PRO A 15 -27.34 -11.89 3.05
CA PRO A 15 -26.84 -13.20 2.66
C PRO A 15 -25.59 -13.54 3.47
N ARG A 16 -25.63 -14.68 4.16
CA ARG A 16 -24.57 -15.12 5.06
C ARG A 16 -24.33 -16.60 4.88
N LYS A 17 -23.06 -17.00 4.95
CA LYS A 17 -22.65 -18.39 5.03
C LYS A 17 -22.57 -18.77 6.50
N ILE A 18 -23.48 -19.66 6.92
CA ILE A 18 -23.44 -20.26 8.26
C ILE A 18 -22.45 -21.43 8.19
N ILE A 19 -21.37 -21.37 8.96
CA ILE A 19 -20.36 -22.42 8.99
C ILE A 19 -20.64 -23.38 10.14
N ASN A 20 -20.95 -22.84 11.33
CA ASN A 20 -21.35 -23.56 12.53
C ASN A 20 -22.07 -22.58 13.49
N ASP A 21 -22.45 -23.05 14.67
CA ASP A 21 -23.23 -22.28 15.66
C ASP A 21 -22.54 -21.00 16.15
N SER A 22 -21.22 -20.87 15.97
CA SER A 22 -20.43 -19.72 16.44
C SER A 22 -19.89 -18.84 15.32
N ARG A 23 -19.95 -19.26 14.05
CA ARG A 23 -19.31 -18.56 12.94
C ARG A 23 -20.23 -18.41 11.74
N ASN A 24 -20.62 -17.15 11.52
CA ASN A 24 -21.29 -16.70 10.32
C ASN A 24 -20.36 -15.78 9.53
N VAL A 25 -20.27 -16.00 8.22
CA VAL A 25 -19.58 -15.09 7.29
C VAL A 25 -20.65 -14.32 6.53
N TYR A 26 -20.71 -13.01 6.78
CA TYR A 26 -21.69 -12.12 6.16
C TYR A 26 -21.15 -11.59 4.83
N LYS A 27 -22.03 -11.48 3.83
CA LYS A 27 -21.71 -10.74 2.61
C LYS A 27 -21.63 -9.25 2.95
N ILE A 28 -20.60 -8.56 2.44
CA ILE A 28 -20.45 -7.12 2.62
C ILE A 28 -21.70 -6.42 2.10
N HIS A 29 -22.33 -5.63 2.96
CA HIS A 29 -23.50 -4.84 2.64
C HIS A 29 -23.08 -3.40 2.37
N ARG A 30 -23.62 -2.78 1.32
CA ARG A 30 -23.38 -1.36 1.07
C ARG A 30 -24.05 -0.54 2.16
N PHE A 31 -23.26 0.04 3.05
CA PHE A 31 -23.76 1.05 3.97
C PHE A 31 -24.14 2.29 3.16
N ARG A 32 -25.32 2.86 3.43
CA ARG A 32 -25.76 4.08 2.74
C ARG A 32 -24.73 5.18 2.99
N SER A 33 -24.38 5.95 1.97
CA SER A 33 -23.55 7.13 2.16
C SER A 33 -24.26 8.08 3.14
N PRO A 34 -23.59 8.55 4.19
CA PRO A 34 -24.19 9.48 5.12
C PRO A 34 -24.53 10.80 4.40
N LYS A 35 -25.63 11.45 4.81
CA LYS A 35 -26.04 12.75 4.25
C LYS A 35 -25.04 13.87 4.54
N SER A 36 -24.21 13.71 5.57
CA SER A 36 -23.04 14.54 5.82
C SER A 36 -21.87 13.68 6.28
N TYR A 37 -20.68 14.00 5.80
CA TYR A 37 -19.46 13.40 6.32
C TYR A 37 -19.13 14.07 7.65
N GLY A 38 -19.26 13.33 8.75
CA GLY A 38 -18.88 13.78 10.09
C GLY A 38 -17.37 13.77 10.30
N PHE A 39 -16.92 13.70 11.56
CA PHE A 39 -15.51 13.54 11.88
C PHE A 39 -14.91 12.31 11.18
N ARG A 40 -13.75 12.52 10.54
CA ARG A 40 -12.97 11.43 9.94
C ARG A 40 -12.09 10.85 11.03
N MET A 41 -12.23 9.56 11.28
CA MET A 41 -11.44 8.81 12.24
C MET A 41 -10.64 7.77 11.47
N LEU A 42 -9.32 7.72 11.70
CA LEU A 42 -8.51 6.62 11.21
C LEU A 42 -8.85 5.37 12.03
N PHE A 43 -9.11 4.28 11.33
CA PHE A 43 -9.38 2.97 11.91
C PHE A 43 -8.48 1.95 11.23
N ASP A 44 -8.47 0.73 11.77
CA ASP A 44 -7.61 -0.38 11.36
C ASP A 44 -6.11 -0.16 11.61
N PHE A 45 -5.69 -0.47 12.83
CA PHE A 45 -4.29 -0.47 13.25
C PHE A 45 -3.64 -1.85 13.10
N GLY A 46 -4.22 -2.78 12.32
CA GLY A 46 -3.69 -4.14 12.17
C GLY A 46 -2.29 -4.20 11.57
N ALA A 47 -1.93 -3.20 10.76
CA ALA A 47 -0.60 -3.04 10.17
C ALA A 47 0.28 -2.01 10.90
N ALA A 48 -0.20 -1.37 11.97
CA ALA A 48 0.56 -0.35 12.68
C ALA A 48 1.82 -0.92 13.34
N ARG A 49 2.86 -0.10 13.47
CA ARG A 49 4.14 -0.45 14.11
C ARG A 49 4.55 0.67 15.07
N ILE A 50 5.18 0.29 16.19
CA ILE A 50 5.69 1.22 17.19
C ILE A 50 7.20 1.36 16.98
N GLY A 51 7.66 2.58 16.71
CA GLY A 51 9.07 2.87 16.48
C GLY A 51 9.25 4.02 15.51
N LYS A 52 10.50 4.47 15.32
CA LYS A 52 10.84 5.51 14.34
C LYS A 52 11.25 4.93 12.99
N VAL A 53 11.89 3.76 13.02
CA VAL A 53 12.44 3.08 11.84
C VAL A 53 12.13 1.60 11.96
N HIS A 54 11.73 1.00 10.85
CA HIS A 54 11.36 -0.39 10.74
C HIS A 54 12.10 -1.05 9.58
N ASP A 55 12.39 -2.34 9.74
CA ASP A 55 12.94 -3.16 8.65
C ASP A 55 11.90 -3.41 7.56
N THR A 56 12.40 -3.85 6.42
CA THR A 56 11.64 -4.12 5.19
C THR A 56 10.67 -5.28 5.39
N GLY A 57 9.51 -5.25 4.72
CA GLY A 57 8.60 -6.39 4.74
C GLY A 57 7.56 -6.35 3.62
N PRO A 58 6.98 -7.52 3.26
CA PRO A 58 6.06 -7.64 2.12
C PRO A 58 4.70 -6.91 2.30
N PHE A 59 4.35 -6.54 3.53
CA PHE A 59 3.01 -6.06 3.91
C PHE A 59 3.06 -4.76 4.71
N VAL A 60 3.77 -3.75 4.20
CA VAL A 60 3.79 -2.39 4.80
C VAL A 60 2.67 -1.52 4.24
N GLN A 61 2.50 -1.47 2.91
CA GLN A 61 1.49 -0.68 2.22
C GLN A 61 0.76 -1.49 1.14
N PRO A 62 -0.52 -1.20 0.88
CA PRO A 62 -1.20 -1.69 -0.32
C PRO A 62 -0.46 -1.24 -1.58
N HIS A 63 -0.50 -2.04 -2.65
CA HIS A 63 0.35 -1.87 -3.83
C HIS A 63 0.30 -0.47 -4.45
N ILE A 64 -0.89 0.12 -4.61
CA ILE A 64 -1.04 1.46 -5.21
C ILE A 64 -0.52 2.57 -4.30
N TYR A 65 -0.55 2.39 -2.98
CA TYR A 65 -0.07 3.36 -2.00
C TYR A 65 1.42 3.20 -1.66
N ARG A 66 2.13 2.24 -2.26
CA ARG A 66 3.54 1.98 -1.89
C ARG A 66 4.42 3.20 -2.16
N ALA A 67 5.09 3.66 -1.11
CA ALA A 67 6.15 4.65 -1.20
C ALA A 67 7.38 4.03 -1.85
N SER A 68 8.27 4.88 -2.36
CA SER A 68 9.44 4.44 -3.13
C SER A 68 10.35 3.51 -2.33
N GLU A 69 10.65 3.87 -1.09
CA GLU A 69 11.43 3.10 -0.13
C GLU A 69 10.81 1.73 0.17
N ILE A 70 9.48 1.58 0.10
CA ILE A 70 8.82 0.29 0.25
C ILE A 70 8.96 -0.54 -1.02
N ILE A 71 8.89 0.08 -2.20
CA ILE A 71 9.14 -0.59 -3.49
C ILE A 71 10.59 -1.10 -3.59
N PHE A 72 11.55 -0.33 -3.07
CA PHE A 72 12.96 -0.70 -3.04
C PHE A 72 13.36 -1.60 -1.87
N GLU A 73 12.40 -2.04 -1.04
CA GLU A 73 12.68 -2.82 0.17
C GLU A 73 13.78 -2.14 1.01
N MET A 74 13.54 -0.90 1.41
CA MET A 74 14.41 -0.12 2.29
C MET A 74 13.76 0.04 3.68
N PRO A 75 14.58 0.26 4.75
CA PRO A 75 14.04 0.66 6.04
C PRO A 75 13.21 1.92 5.90
N TRP A 76 12.11 1.97 6.66
CA TRP A 76 11.09 2.98 6.51
C TRP A 76 10.65 3.53 7.87
N GLY A 77 10.13 4.75 7.86
CA GLY A 77 9.60 5.46 9.02
C GLY A 77 8.20 6.02 8.74
N SER A 78 7.76 6.98 9.56
CA SER A 78 6.44 7.62 9.42
C SER A 78 6.22 8.37 8.10
N GLU A 79 7.29 8.62 7.33
CA GLU A 79 7.24 9.28 6.03
C GLU A 79 6.38 8.52 5.01
N VAL A 80 6.29 7.19 5.15
CA VAL A 80 5.42 6.36 4.30
C VAL A 80 3.94 6.67 4.52
N ASP A 81 3.55 7.12 5.72
CA ASP A 81 2.18 7.54 6.02
C ASP A 81 1.86 8.93 5.44
N ILE A 82 2.88 9.80 5.36
CA ILE A 82 2.77 11.10 4.67
C ILE A 82 2.55 10.87 3.18
N TRP A 83 3.31 9.95 2.58
CA TRP A 83 3.10 9.52 1.19
C TRP A 83 1.68 9.00 0.94
N ASN A 84 1.19 8.10 1.80
CA ASN A 84 -0.19 7.57 1.71
C ASN A 84 -1.22 8.69 1.80
N SER A 85 -1.02 9.64 2.73
CA SER A 85 -1.92 10.77 2.92
C SER A 85 -1.99 11.65 1.67
N GLY A 86 -0.86 11.88 1.00
CA GLY A 86 -0.81 12.60 -0.28
C GLY A 86 -1.58 11.89 -1.39
N CYS A 87 -1.39 10.58 -1.54
CA CYS A 87 -2.13 9.77 -2.51
C CYS A 87 -3.64 9.77 -2.22
N LEU A 88 -4.03 9.63 -0.94
CA LEU A 88 -5.43 9.67 -0.52
C LEU A 88 -6.08 11.03 -0.82
N ILE A 89 -5.37 12.13 -0.57
CA ILE A 89 -5.86 13.46 -0.93
C ILE A 89 -6.08 13.53 -2.43
N TRP A 90 -5.13 13.08 -3.25
CA TRP A 90 -5.28 13.02 -4.70
C TRP A 90 -6.51 12.23 -5.13
N ASP A 91 -6.72 11.03 -4.59
CA ASP A 91 -7.92 10.20 -4.87
C ASP A 91 -9.22 10.95 -4.60
N LEU A 92 -9.27 11.69 -3.50
CA LEU A 92 -10.46 12.43 -3.07
C LEU A 92 -10.77 13.61 -3.99
N PHE A 93 -9.75 14.24 -4.59
CA PHE A 93 -9.93 15.39 -5.48
C PHE A 93 -10.13 14.98 -6.94
N GLU A 94 -9.34 14.04 -7.45
CA GLU A 94 -9.32 13.64 -8.86
C GLU A 94 -10.24 12.45 -9.17
N GLY A 95 -10.76 11.78 -8.14
CA GLY A 95 -11.61 10.59 -8.28
C GLY A 95 -10.88 9.37 -8.86
N THR A 96 -9.56 9.46 -9.03
CA THR A 96 -8.70 8.41 -9.57
C THR A 96 -7.34 8.44 -8.85
N HIS A 97 -6.70 7.27 -8.72
CA HIS A 97 -5.41 7.14 -8.03
C HIS A 97 -4.26 7.62 -8.91
N PRO A 98 -3.27 8.36 -8.35
CA PRO A 98 -2.13 8.87 -9.13
C PRO A 98 -1.30 7.75 -9.77
N PHE A 99 -1.34 6.54 -9.20
CA PHE A 99 -0.64 5.34 -9.67
C PHE A 99 -1.63 4.20 -9.93
N ASN A 100 -2.62 4.42 -10.80
CA ASN A 100 -3.70 3.46 -11.08
C ASN A 100 -3.28 2.24 -11.93
N ASP A 101 -2.08 2.28 -12.51
CA ASP A 101 -1.64 1.33 -13.53
C ASP A 101 -0.32 0.69 -13.11
N THR A 102 -0.35 -0.02 -11.98
CA THR A 102 0.85 -0.59 -11.33
C THR A 102 0.86 -2.11 -11.34
N PHE A 103 -0.04 -2.75 -12.10
CA PHE A 103 -0.18 -4.21 -12.14
C PHE A 103 0.18 -4.74 -13.53
N ASP A 104 0.79 -5.92 -13.57
CA ASP A 104 1.06 -6.66 -14.80
C ASP A 104 -0.23 -7.33 -15.34
N THR A 105 -0.11 -8.00 -16.48
CA THR A 105 -1.23 -8.70 -17.13
C THR A 105 -1.78 -9.86 -16.30
N ASN A 106 -1.03 -10.33 -15.30
CA ASN A 106 -1.41 -11.42 -14.39
C ASN A 106 -1.98 -10.89 -13.06
N GLY A 107 -2.10 -9.57 -12.90
CA GLY A 107 -2.56 -8.92 -11.67
C GLY A 107 -1.52 -8.83 -10.56
N GLY A 108 -0.25 -9.13 -10.85
CA GLY A 108 0.88 -8.93 -9.95
C GLY A 108 1.31 -7.47 -9.93
N HIS A 109 1.76 -6.96 -8.77
CA HIS A 109 2.33 -5.61 -8.70
C HIS A 109 3.64 -5.54 -9.49
N ASP A 110 3.75 -4.57 -10.40
CA ASP A 110 4.96 -4.28 -11.19
C ASP A 110 5.68 -3.06 -10.59
N PRO A 111 6.81 -3.27 -9.86
CA PRO A 111 7.62 -2.20 -9.29
C PRO A 111 8.13 -1.19 -10.31
N PHE A 112 8.51 -1.64 -11.50
CA PHE A 112 9.11 -0.77 -12.52
C PHE A 112 8.07 0.17 -13.11
N ARG A 113 6.88 -0.36 -13.39
CA ARG A 113 5.75 0.43 -13.86
C ARG A 113 5.32 1.46 -12.81
N HIS A 114 5.25 1.06 -11.54
CA HIS A 114 4.94 1.98 -10.45
C HIS A 114 5.98 3.12 -10.37
N LEU A 115 7.27 2.79 -10.36
CA LEU A 115 8.33 3.81 -10.33
C LEU A 115 8.31 4.72 -11.57
N ALA A 116 7.99 4.20 -12.75
CA ALA A 116 7.83 5.01 -13.96
C ALA A 116 6.70 6.05 -13.80
N LEU A 117 5.55 5.66 -13.22
CA LEU A 117 4.46 6.60 -12.93
C LEU A 117 4.84 7.65 -11.89
N MET A 118 5.53 7.24 -10.81
CA MET A 118 6.02 8.16 -9.78
C MET A 118 6.96 9.21 -10.38
N THR A 119 7.90 8.78 -11.23
CA THR A 119 8.87 9.70 -11.87
C THR A 119 8.25 10.57 -12.95
N ALA A 120 7.24 10.08 -13.68
CA ALA A 120 6.47 10.87 -14.62
C ALA A 120 5.69 11.99 -13.92
N LEU A 121 5.09 11.70 -12.76
CA LEU A 121 4.29 12.67 -11.99
C LEU A 121 5.15 13.66 -11.20
N LEU A 122 6.14 13.16 -10.45
CA LEU A 122 6.93 13.96 -9.50
C LEU A 122 8.20 14.57 -10.11
N ARG A 123 8.45 14.32 -11.40
CA ARG A 123 9.69 14.65 -12.12
C ARG A 123 10.86 13.75 -11.64
N PRO A 124 12.06 13.80 -12.28
CA PRO A 124 13.12 12.83 -12.03
C PRO A 124 13.44 12.69 -10.53
N PRO A 125 13.74 11.48 -10.05
CA PRO A 125 13.95 11.25 -8.64
C PRO A 125 15.07 12.16 -8.16
N PHE A 126 14.80 12.87 -7.04
CA PHE A 126 15.76 13.72 -6.34
C PHE A 126 17.11 12.99 -6.34
N SER A 127 18.14 13.66 -6.84
CA SER A 127 19.49 13.08 -7.03
C SER A 127 20.00 12.39 -5.76
N GLU A 128 19.60 12.87 -4.58
CA GLU A 128 19.83 12.29 -3.27
C GLU A 128 19.26 10.87 -3.12
N PHE A 129 18.00 10.63 -3.51
CA PHE A 129 17.37 9.31 -3.46
C PHE A 129 18.10 8.31 -4.36
N ARG A 130 18.50 8.77 -5.55
CA ARG A 130 19.28 7.95 -6.50
C ARG A 130 20.65 7.57 -5.92
N ASN A 131 21.29 8.49 -5.22
CA ASN A 131 22.58 8.27 -4.56
C ASN A 131 22.45 7.32 -3.36
N GLU A 132 21.37 7.41 -2.59
CA GLU A 132 21.09 6.52 -1.46
C GLU A 132 20.89 5.07 -1.92
N VAL A 133 20.04 4.86 -2.93
CA VAL A 133 19.82 3.55 -3.54
C VAL A 133 21.15 2.99 -4.07
N ARG A 134 21.93 3.82 -4.80
CA ARG A 134 23.24 3.41 -5.34
C ARG A 134 24.25 3.04 -4.24
N ARG A 135 24.27 3.80 -3.14
CA ARG A 135 25.19 3.56 -2.03
C ARG A 135 24.85 2.25 -1.34
N ARG A 136 23.56 1.91 -1.19
CA ARG A 136 23.13 0.65 -0.58
C ARG A 136 23.23 -0.55 -1.53
N SER A 137 23.00 -0.38 -2.83
CA SER A 137 23.21 -1.43 -3.83
C SER A 137 24.70 -1.82 -4.00
N ASN A 138 25.61 -0.92 -3.61
CA ASN A 138 27.06 -1.19 -3.59
C ASN A 138 27.54 -1.81 -2.27
N VAL A 139 26.68 -1.94 -1.25
CA VAL A 139 26.99 -2.75 -0.07
C VAL A 139 26.71 -4.20 -0.43
N LEU A 140 27.77 -4.98 -0.63
CA LEU A 140 27.69 -6.42 -0.78
C LEU A 140 27.01 -7.01 0.47
N VAL A 141 25.80 -7.54 0.31
CA VAL A 141 25.20 -8.43 1.32
C VAL A 141 26.14 -9.64 1.41
N PRO A 142 26.62 -10.03 2.60
CA PRO A 142 27.43 -11.24 2.73
C PRO A 142 26.56 -12.41 2.29
N ALA A 143 26.98 -13.13 1.25
CA ALA A 143 26.32 -14.36 0.84
C ALA A 143 26.38 -15.36 2.00
N ALA A 144 25.24 -15.96 2.36
CA ALA A 144 25.26 -17.20 3.13
C ALA A 144 26.19 -18.20 2.42
N PRO A 145 27.03 -18.95 3.18
CA PRO A 145 28.07 -19.76 2.58
C PRO A 145 27.45 -20.83 1.69
N GLY A 146 27.64 -20.69 0.37
CA GLY A 146 27.21 -21.69 -0.63
C GLY A 146 26.50 -21.16 -1.88
N LEU A 147 26.15 -19.87 -2.00
CA LEU A 147 25.54 -19.33 -3.21
C LEU A 147 26.43 -18.31 -3.93
N SER A 148 26.70 -18.59 -5.21
CA SER A 148 27.43 -17.72 -6.13
C SER A 148 26.69 -16.39 -6.34
N MET A 149 27.41 -15.28 -6.16
CA MET A 149 26.93 -13.93 -6.44
C MET A 149 26.50 -13.80 -7.90
N LYS A 150 25.20 -13.75 -8.17
CA LYS A 150 24.69 -13.20 -9.43
C LYS A 150 24.53 -11.70 -9.26
N LYS A 151 25.44 -10.93 -9.87
CA LYS A 151 25.22 -9.50 -10.11
C LYS A 151 23.96 -9.38 -10.96
N HIS A 152 22.87 -8.88 -10.39
CA HIS A 152 21.78 -8.35 -11.20
C HIS A 152 22.17 -6.92 -11.58
N PRO A 153 22.51 -6.65 -12.86
CA PRO A 153 22.80 -5.30 -13.28
C PRO A 153 21.49 -4.51 -13.27
N PHE A 154 21.40 -3.49 -12.41
CA PHE A 154 20.56 -2.34 -12.69
C PHE A 154 21.09 -1.74 -14.00
N ARG A 155 20.43 -2.07 -15.11
CA ARG A 155 20.70 -1.46 -16.41
C ARG A 155 20.29 0.00 -16.32
N GLN A 156 21.30 0.84 -16.20
CA GLN A 156 21.23 2.28 -16.27
C GLN A 156 20.78 2.66 -17.68
N PHE A 157 19.53 3.11 -17.85
CA PHE A 157 19.08 3.78 -19.06
C PHE A 157 18.48 5.13 -18.65
N CYS A 158 19.15 6.19 -19.09
CA CYS A 158 18.57 7.53 -19.22
C CYS A 158 17.72 7.56 -20.49
#